data_AF-A0A661KH07-F1
#
_entry.id   AF-A0A661KH07-F1
#
_cell.length_a   1.000
_cell.length_b   1.000
_cell.length_c   1.000
_cell.angle_alpha   90.00
_cell.angle_beta   90.00
_cell.angle_gamma   90.00
#
_symmetry.space_group_name_H-M   'P 1'
#
loop_
_entity.id
_entity.type
_entity.pdbx_description
1 polymer ?
#
loop_
_entity_poly.entity_id
_entity_poly.type
_entity_poly.pdbx_seq_one_letter_code
_entity_poly.pdbx_strand_id
1 'polypeptide(L)'
;MVSNHDITEVPKELEETLTNIMDNTDNSNRKYQVLKILTQISGENFRDHVRQLLNSTDEMLKLSAIESLGDCGEEKDIELLENIAESIEDDELLEAIGDAVNKIYQRIEE
;
A
#
# COMPACT_ATOMS: atom_id res chain seq x y z
N MET A 1 4.28 18.38 -27.72
CA MET A 1 4.49 18.34 -26.26
C MET A 1 3.14 18.07 -25.64
N VAL A 2 2.90 16.84 -25.20
CA VAL A 2 1.68 16.50 -24.47
C VAL A 2 1.82 17.14 -23.10
N SER A 3 0.88 18.02 -22.74
CA SER A 3 0.84 18.68 -21.44
C SER A 3 0.78 17.60 -20.35
N ASN A 4 1.78 17.60 -19.45
CA ASN A 4 1.65 17.00 -18.14
C ASN A 4 0.42 17.64 -17.48
N HIS A 5 -0.69 16.90 -17.45
CA HIS A 5 -1.78 17.26 -16.58
C HIS A 5 -1.28 17.04 -15.18
N ASP A 6 -1.02 18.16 -14.50
CA ASP A 6 -0.86 18.21 -13.06
C ASP A 6 -2.12 17.59 -12.46
N ILE A 7 -2.04 16.35 -11.98
CA ILE A 7 -3.12 15.67 -11.27
C ILE A 7 -3.10 16.22 -9.84
N THR A 8 -3.27 17.53 -9.68
CA THR A 8 -3.02 18.20 -8.40
C THR A 8 -4.11 17.96 -7.37
N GLU A 9 -5.29 17.49 -7.77
CA GLU A 9 -6.30 16.97 -6.86
C GLU A 9 -7.02 15.78 -7.50
N VAL A 10 -6.88 14.61 -6.87
CA VAL A 10 -7.73 13.45 -7.16
C VAL A 10 -9.17 13.84 -6.84
N PRO A 11 -10.13 13.64 -7.76
CA PRO A 11 -11.53 13.91 -7.44
C PRO A 11 -11.94 13.12 -6.20
N LYS A 12 -12.47 13.80 -5.19
CA LYS A 12 -12.94 13.17 -3.94
C LYS A 12 -13.94 12.05 -4.22
N GLU A 13 -14.76 12.22 -5.27
CA GLU A 13 -15.70 11.21 -5.74
C GLU A 13 -15.01 9.93 -6.22
N LEU A 14 -13.81 10.02 -6.79
CA LEU A 14 -13.04 8.86 -7.23
C LEU A 14 -12.48 8.09 -6.01
N GLU A 15 -11.93 8.80 -5.03
CA GLU A 15 -11.46 8.20 -3.78
C GLU A 15 -12.61 7.51 -3.01
N GLU A 16 -13.77 8.18 -2.89
CA GLU A 16 -14.98 7.60 -2.28
C GLU A 16 -15.48 6.38 -3.05
N THR A 17 -15.47 6.44 -4.38
CA THR A 17 -15.89 5.31 -5.23
C THR A 17 -14.95 4.11 -5.05
N LEU A 18 -13.64 4.33 -5.04
CA LEU A 18 -12.65 3.27 -4.88
C LEU A 18 -12.69 2.68 -3.48
N THR A 19 -12.81 3.50 -2.44
CA THR A 19 -12.98 3.03 -1.05
C THR A 19 -14.25 2.18 -0.93
N ASN A 20 -15.36 2.62 -1.51
CA ASN A 20 -16.59 1.83 -1.52
C ASN A 20 -16.45 0.50 -2.27
N ILE A 21 -15.68 0.45 -3.36
CA ILE A 21 -15.39 -0.82 -4.06
C ILE A 21 -14.54 -1.73 -3.16
N MET A 22 -13.53 -1.19 -2.47
CA MET A 22 -12.67 -1.92 -1.54
C MET A 22 -13.49 -2.61 -0.44
N ASP A 23 -14.43 -1.87 0.16
CA ASP A 23 -15.23 -2.31 1.29
C ASP A 23 -16.30 -3.34 0.91
N ASN A 24 -16.84 -3.27 -0.32
CA ASN A 24 -18.01 -4.07 -0.73
C ASN A 24 -17.69 -5.21 -1.70
N THR A 25 -16.45 -5.36 -2.16
CA THR A 25 -16.08 -6.50 -3.00
C THR A 25 -15.58 -7.67 -2.15
N ASP A 26 -15.99 -8.90 -2.46
CA ASP A 26 -15.43 -10.11 -1.84
C ASP A 26 -14.24 -10.69 -2.63
N ASN A 27 -13.85 -10.04 -3.73
CA ASN A 27 -12.79 -10.54 -4.61
C ASN A 27 -11.43 -9.96 -4.19
N SER A 28 -10.55 -10.78 -3.61
CA SER A 28 -9.25 -10.36 -3.11
C SER A 28 -8.36 -9.71 -4.17
N ASN A 29 -8.38 -10.19 -5.42
CA ASN A 29 -7.64 -9.56 -6.52
C ASN A 29 -8.18 -8.15 -6.84
N ARG A 30 -9.50 -7.96 -6.83
CA ARG A 30 -10.09 -6.61 -6.99
C ARG A 30 -9.69 -5.70 -5.84
N LYS A 31 -9.71 -6.19 -4.60
CA LYS A 31 -9.25 -5.41 -3.45
C LYS A 31 -7.79 -4.99 -3.59
N TYR A 32 -6.92 -5.92 -3.97
CA TYR A 32 -5.51 -5.65 -4.26
C TYR A 32 -5.35 -4.52 -5.29
N GLN A 33 -6.04 -4.60 -6.43
CA GLN A 33 -5.94 -3.59 -7.48
C GLN A 33 -6.44 -2.22 -7.00
N VAL A 34 -7.56 -2.19 -6.26
CA VAL A 34 -8.13 -0.97 -5.71
C VAL A 34 -7.19 -0.33 -4.69
N LEU A 35 -6.58 -1.12 -3.81
CA LEU A 35 -5.63 -0.63 -2.81
C LEU A 35 -4.38 -0.01 -3.46
N LYS A 36 -3.85 -0.64 -4.51
CA LYS A 36 -2.71 -0.08 -5.27
C LYS A 36 -3.06 1.27 -5.90
N ILE A 37 -4.26 1.39 -6.49
CA ILE A 37 -4.72 2.65 -7.07
C ILE A 37 -4.89 3.71 -5.97
N LEU A 38 -5.58 3.39 -4.87
CA LEU A 38 -5.77 4.30 -3.73
C LEU A 38 -4.43 4.80 -3.17
N THR A 39 -3.43 3.93 -3.05
CA THR A 39 -2.09 4.30 -2.58
C THR A 39 -1.40 5.27 -3.55
N GLN A 40 -1.51 5.03 -4.85
CA GLN A 40 -0.90 5.90 -5.87
C GLN A 40 -1.54 7.29 -5.93
N ILE A 41 -2.85 7.38 -5.68
CA ILE A 41 -3.59 8.64 -5.83
C ILE A 41 -3.67 9.43 -4.51
N SER A 42 -3.83 8.76 -3.36
CA SER A 42 -4.03 9.40 -2.06
C SER A 42 -2.77 9.46 -1.20
N GLY A 43 -1.71 8.72 -1.56
CA GLY A 43 -0.39 8.78 -0.93
C GLY A 43 -0.43 8.69 0.59
N GLU A 44 0.03 9.75 1.27
CA GLU A 44 0.13 9.85 2.73
C GLU A 44 -1.22 9.72 3.45
N ASN A 45 -2.31 10.22 2.84
CA ASN A 45 -3.64 10.22 3.46
C ASN A 45 -4.22 8.82 3.63
N PHE A 46 -3.73 7.85 2.85
CA PHE A 46 -4.19 6.46 2.92
C PHE A 46 -3.28 5.55 3.75
N ARG A 47 -2.13 6.06 4.21
CA ARG A 47 -1.09 5.27 4.88
C ARG A 47 -1.58 4.57 6.15
N ASP A 48 -2.42 5.23 6.95
CA ASP A 48 -2.99 4.62 8.16
C ASP A 48 -3.95 3.46 7.84
N HIS A 49 -4.69 3.56 6.73
CA HIS A 49 -5.52 2.46 6.27
C HIS A 49 -4.67 1.29 5.78
N VAL A 50 -3.60 1.56 5.02
CA VAL A 50 -2.62 0.56 4.58
C VAL A 50 -2.02 -0.17 5.79
N ARG A 51 -1.62 0.55 6.85
CA ARG A 51 -1.09 -0.06 8.08
C ARG A 51 -2.05 -1.04 8.73
N GLN A 52 -3.34 -0.73 8.75
CA GLN A 52 -4.36 -1.63 9.32
C GLN A 52 -4.44 -2.96 8.54
N LEU A 53 -4.27 -2.90 7.21
CA LEU A 53 -4.37 -4.07 6.33
C LEU A 53 -3.22 -5.06 6.47
N LEU A 54 -2.12 -4.70 7.16
CA LEU A 54 -1.03 -5.63 7.46
C LEU A 54 -1.45 -6.74 8.43
N ASN A 55 -2.48 -6.50 9.23
CA ASN A 55 -3.08 -7.49 10.11
C ASN A 55 -4.20 -8.30 9.42
N SER A 56 -4.40 -8.12 8.11
CA SER A 56 -5.39 -8.86 7.35
C SER A 56 -5.12 -10.36 7.36
N THR A 57 -6.17 -11.17 7.47
CA THR A 57 -6.11 -12.62 7.25
C THR A 57 -6.18 -13.00 5.77
N ASP A 58 -6.56 -12.05 4.91
CA ASP A 58 -6.47 -12.19 3.45
C ASP A 58 -5.03 -11.88 3.02
N GLU A 59 -4.32 -12.91 2.55
CA GLU A 59 -2.92 -12.84 2.14
C GLU A 59 -2.69 -11.84 1.00
N MET A 60 -3.63 -11.74 0.06
CA MET A 60 -3.54 -10.79 -1.05
C MET A 60 -3.64 -9.35 -0.56
N LEU A 61 -4.51 -9.08 0.43
CA LEU A 61 -4.60 -7.77 1.07
C LEU A 61 -3.35 -7.44 1.86
N LYS A 62 -2.79 -8.40 2.58
CA LYS A 62 -1.56 -8.23 3.35
C LYS A 62 -0.38 -7.92 2.43
N LEU A 63 -0.21 -8.69 1.35
CA LEU A 63 0.79 -8.44 0.31
C LEU A 63 0.62 -7.04 -0.29
N SER A 64 -0.62 -6.68 -0.67
CA SER A 64 -0.92 -5.36 -1.21
C SER A 64 -0.54 -4.24 -0.25
N ALA A 65 -0.77 -4.43 1.06
CA ALA A 65 -0.43 -3.46 2.08
C ALA A 65 1.10 -3.29 2.25
N ILE A 66 1.85 -4.40 2.24
CA ILE A 66 3.32 -4.40 2.27
C ILE A 66 3.87 -3.64 1.06
N GLU A 67 3.42 -3.99 -0.15
CA GLU A 67 3.85 -3.30 -1.38
C GLU A 67 3.51 -1.80 -1.35
N SER A 68 2.32 -1.46 -0.84
CA SER A 68 1.84 -0.08 -0.77
C SER A 68 2.68 0.75 0.20
N LEU A 69 3.06 0.21 1.37
CA LEU A 69 4.06 0.85 2.24
C LEU A 69 5.43 0.93 1.58
N GLY A 70 5.80 -0.08 0.79
CA GLY A 70 6.98 0.00 -0.06
C GLY A 70 6.95 1.20 -1.00
N ASP A 71 5.79 1.62 -1.49
CA ASP A 71 5.64 2.73 -2.44
C ASP A 71 5.44 4.10 -1.74
N CYS A 72 4.75 4.15 -0.59
CA CYS A 72 4.38 5.40 0.08
C CYS A 72 4.76 5.51 1.56
N GLY A 73 5.41 4.50 2.15
CA GLY A 73 5.74 4.44 3.57
C GLY A 73 6.87 5.36 4.00
N GLU A 74 6.97 5.58 5.31
CA GLU A 74 7.97 6.42 5.99
C GLU A 74 8.82 5.60 6.96
N GLU A 75 9.81 6.23 7.62
CA GLU A 75 10.78 5.54 8.48
C GLU A 75 10.14 4.61 9.53
N LYS A 76 9.06 5.04 10.20
CA LYS A 76 8.36 4.20 11.20
C LYS A 76 7.66 2.98 10.60
N ASP A 77 7.43 2.94 9.29
CA ASP A 77 6.87 1.76 8.63
C ASP A 77 7.91 0.65 8.46
N ILE A 78 9.21 0.98 8.50
CA ILE A 78 10.28 -0.02 8.46
C ILE A 78 10.19 -0.91 9.70
N GLU A 79 10.17 -0.31 10.89
CA GLU A 79 10.06 -1.06 12.16
C GLU A 79 8.79 -1.94 12.17
N LEU A 80 7.69 -1.42 11.60
CA LEU A 80 6.44 -2.17 11.53
C LEU A 80 6.55 -3.37 10.57
N LEU A 81 7.19 -3.22 9.41
CA LEU A 81 7.43 -4.30 8.46
C LEU A 81 8.42 -5.36 8.99
N GLU A 82 9.47 -4.93 9.69
CA GLU A 82 10.44 -5.82 10.33
C GLU A 82 9.77 -6.69 11.41
N ASN A 83 8.94 -6.10 12.27
CA ASN A 83 8.16 -6.84 13.28
C ASN A 83 7.23 -7.89 12.64
N ILE A 84 6.65 -7.59 11.47
CA ILE A 84 5.82 -8.53 10.74
C ILE A 84 6.67 -9.70 10.24
N ALA A 85 7.85 -9.43 9.67
CA ALA A 85 8.75 -10.46 9.15
C ALA A 85 9.19 -11.47 10.22
N GLU A 86 9.30 -11.07 11.50
CA GLU A 86 9.61 -12.00 12.60
C GLU A 86 8.54 -13.07 12.84
N SER A 87 7.31 -12.84 12.36
CA SER A 87 6.14 -13.67 12.63
C SER A 87 5.59 -14.43 11.42
N ILE A 88 6.16 -14.23 10.24
CA ILE A 88 5.71 -14.80 8.97
C ILE A 88 6.72 -15.82 8.46
N GLU A 89 6.22 -16.96 7.96
CA GLU A 89 7.02 -18.02 7.33
C GLU A 89 6.86 -18.04 5.79
N ASP A 90 5.99 -17.20 5.24
CA ASP A 90 5.71 -17.13 3.81
C ASP A 90 6.83 -16.39 3.07
N ASP A 91 7.55 -17.10 2.19
CA ASP A 91 8.69 -16.58 1.44
C ASP A 91 8.31 -15.40 0.52
N GLU A 92 7.11 -15.40 -0.08
CA GLU A 92 6.65 -14.34 -0.97
C GLU A 92 6.38 -13.05 -0.17
N LEU A 93 5.77 -13.17 1.01
CA LEU A 93 5.58 -12.04 1.91
C LEU A 93 6.90 -11.51 2.48
N LEU A 94 7.86 -12.39 2.79
CA LEU A 94 9.19 -11.99 3.26
C LEU A 94 9.97 -11.25 2.17
N GLU A 95 9.92 -11.70 0.91
CA GLU A 95 10.50 -11.01 -0.23
C GLU A 95 9.87 -9.63 -0.41
N ALA A 96 8.54 -9.55 -0.38
CA ALA A 96 7.82 -8.28 -0.48
C ALA A 96 8.17 -7.30 0.65
N ILE A 97 8.36 -7.78 1.88
CA ILE A 97 8.82 -6.96 3.00
C ILE A 97 10.22 -6.40 2.75
N GLY A 98 11.15 -7.26 2.31
CA GLY A 98 12.51 -6.83 1.98
C GLY A 98 12.54 -5.75 0.90
N ASP A 99 11.76 -5.94 -0.16
CA ASP A 99 11.60 -4.96 -1.24
C ASP A 99 10.99 -3.65 -0.75
N ALA A 100 9.94 -3.73 0.08
CA ALA A 100 9.28 -2.56 0.64
C ALA A 100 10.24 -1.75 1.52
N VAL A 101 10.95 -2.40 2.44
CA VAL A 101 11.95 -1.76 3.31
C VAL A 101 13.06 -1.10 2.49
N ASN A 102 13.60 -1.79 1.48
CA ASN A 102 14.62 -1.22 0.59
C ASN A 102 14.13 0.04 -0.14
N LYS A 103 12.90 0.02 -0.67
CA LYS A 103 12.31 1.20 -1.33
C LYS A 103 12.12 2.37 -0.36
N ILE A 104 11.72 2.11 0.89
CA ILE A 104 11.56 3.15 1.90
C ILE A 104 12.93 3.76 2.23
N TYR A 105 13.96 2.95 2.47
CA TYR A 105 15.32 3.43 2.71
C TYR A 105 15.84 4.31 1.58
N GLN A 106 15.71 3.86 0.32
CA GLN A 106 16.15 4.62 -0.85
C GLN A 106 15.51 6.02 -0.92
N ARG A 107 14.22 6.14 -0.57
CA ARG A 107 13.54 7.45 -0.56
C ARG A 107 13.93 8.36 0.60
N ILE A 108 14.33 7.81 1.74
CA ILE A 108 14.71 8.61 2.92
C ILE A 108 16.15 9.15 2.79
N GLU A 109 17.02 8.42 2.08
CA GLU A 109 18.41 8.81 1.85
C GLU A 109 18.61 9.83 0.70
N GLU A 110 17.60 10.03 -0.16
CA GLU A 110 17.57 11.00 -1.27
C GLU A 110 17.16 12.42 -0.84
#